data_AF-A0A923IMF8-F1
#
_entry.id   AF-A0A923IMF8-F1
#
_cell.length_a   1.000
_cell.length_b   1.000
_cell.length_c   1.000
_cell.angle_alpha   90.00
_cell.angle_beta   90.00
_cell.angle_gamma   90.00
#
_symmetry.space_group_name_H-M   'P 1'
#
loop_
_entity.id
_entity.type
_entity.pdbx_description
1 polymer ?
#
loop_
_entity_poly.entity_id
_entity_poly.type
_entity_poly.pdbx_seq_one_letter_code
_entity_poly.pdbx_strand_id
1 'polypeptide(L)'
;MIYSQFNNFIKNKFFSSDKIGSHVVLSVDKQVIEKFCQENEISEQQLKDEFRRLFSESWHIATQPENFFGLTAIQVYVAHSMSEELINGCYISKSNYRDRLCNFLNINNDQLGRLFDYYQDKLWNQLENWAIRNHFYLNLPELSIGPWSKVRYPLSQALLNQNDLSYLPNLYVISGLKPFEMISYYDFKGIICKSENPGIITNRFFRLKEKLLKEDNLDLLYRQVFENYCNWEGEAIELEIRKHNRIDKRETERNTLILTSDKSELQIFKNGIKNPIQKFQIDCRDLFQKVSKFYRLHYSDLMFFIKDVDYDDWEISRFLTPGRTNLIFCKRDNSSEYLVKKIDPNYILNQTRFYSIIEIKIERDFLPDSFCERYFSRQTLPYMIRNGLKLDRKVWMAQAGPDIDFGQKVDAWINGKKLLFLDNNMTVSLRNYDVGKYVLKIRNYGPIHISIQKPEYSDSKGVCGWQIDKKGGKWNPDRELFQISGLANTFQEEYIAESEIRNWIDVNIGKINKEQNQNNTLITNAINRAKHGILY
;
A
#
# COMPACT_ATOMS: atom_id res chain seq x y z
N MET A 1 -22.79 -28.98 -4.41
CA MET A 1 -21.72 -28.48 -5.33
C MET A 1 -21.62 -26.96 -5.23
N ILE A 2 -22.76 -26.27 -5.35
CA ILE A 2 -22.90 -24.81 -5.18
C ILE A 2 -22.29 -24.29 -3.87
N TYR A 3 -22.56 -24.94 -2.73
CA TYR A 3 -21.99 -24.49 -1.45
C TYR A 3 -20.45 -24.49 -1.42
N SER A 4 -19.82 -25.53 -1.99
CA SER A 4 -18.36 -25.61 -2.06
C SER A 4 -17.77 -24.54 -2.99
N GLN A 5 -18.40 -24.30 -4.15
CA GLN A 5 -18.01 -23.22 -5.05
C GLN A 5 -18.14 -21.85 -4.36
N PHE A 6 -19.20 -21.64 -3.59
CA PHE A 6 -19.40 -20.40 -2.85
C PHE A 6 -18.34 -20.19 -1.76
N ASN A 7 -17.96 -21.25 -1.01
CA ASN A 7 -16.85 -21.16 -0.05
C ASN A 7 -15.55 -20.73 -0.72
N ASN A 8 -15.20 -21.34 -1.85
CA ASN A 8 -14.00 -20.99 -2.61
C ASN A 8 -14.06 -19.56 -3.15
N PHE A 9 -15.21 -19.13 -3.65
CA PHE A 9 -15.42 -17.76 -4.11
C PHE A 9 -15.18 -16.74 -2.97
N ILE A 10 -15.78 -16.95 -1.80
CA ILE A 10 -15.60 -16.07 -0.63
C ILE A 10 -14.15 -16.09 -0.15
N LYS A 11 -13.52 -17.27 -0.06
CA LYS A 11 -12.11 -17.42 0.30
C LYS A 11 -11.21 -16.62 -0.65
N ASN A 12 -11.36 -16.81 -1.95
CA ASN A 12 -10.57 -16.12 -2.96
C ASN A 12 -10.82 -14.61 -2.98
N LYS A 13 -12.04 -14.16 -2.69
CA LYS A 13 -12.38 -12.74 -2.70
C LYS A 13 -11.83 -11.98 -1.50
N PHE A 14 -11.89 -12.56 -0.30
CA PHE A 14 -11.58 -11.85 0.95
C PHE A 14 -10.27 -12.30 1.62
N PHE A 15 -9.78 -13.50 1.32
CA PHE A 15 -8.61 -14.12 1.95
C PHE A 15 -7.57 -14.57 0.91
N SER A 16 -7.38 -13.77 -0.14
CA SER A 16 -6.35 -13.99 -1.15
C SER A 16 -4.94 -13.70 -0.61
N SER A 17 -3.92 -14.27 -1.26
CA SER A 17 -2.52 -14.19 -0.80
C SER A 17 -1.96 -12.77 -0.77
N ASP A 18 -2.46 -11.88 -1.63
CA ASP A 18 -2.14 -10.44 -1.66
C ASP A 18 -2.67 -9.67 -0.44
N LYS A 19 -3.67 -10.23 0.26
CA LYS A 19 -4.28 -9.64 1.47
C LYS A 19 -3.71 -10.21 2.77
N ILE A 20 -2.70 -11.07 2.70
CA ILE A 20 -2.06 -11.60 3.90
C ILE A 20 -1.44 -10.45 4.71
N GLY A 21 -1.62 -10.47 6.03
CA GLY A 21 -1.17 -9.42 6.94
C GLY A 21 -2.13 -8.23 7.07
N SER A 22 -3.23 -8.23 6.34
CA SER A 22 -4.28 -7.20 6.39
C SER A 22 -5.39 -7.51 7.39
N HIS A 23 -6.12 -6.45 7.76
CA HIS A 23 -7.43 -6.60 8.37
C HIS A 23 -8.46 -6.99 7.30
N VAL A 24 -9.27 -8.00 7.59
CA VAL A 24 -10.33 -8.45 6.69
C VAL A 24 -11.67 -8.08 7.29
N VAL A 25 -12.50 -7.43 6.48
CA VAL A 25 -13.92 -7.19 6.77
C VAL A 25 -14.72 -7.81 5.64
N LEU A 26 -15.64 -8.72 5.99
CA LEU A 26 -16.46 -9.45 5.02
C LEU A 26 -17.58 -8.55 4.48
N SER A 27 -17.28 -7.61 3.59
CA SER A 27 -18.29 -6.76 2.91
C SER A 27 -19.11 -7.53 1.87
N VAL A 28 -19.84 -8.56 2.32
CA VAL A 28 -20.70 -9.40 1.47
C VAL A 28 -22.07 -8.74 1.38
N ASP A 29 -22.37 -8.10 0.26
CA ASP A 29 -23.67 -7.50 -0.04
C ASP A 29 -24.30 -8.12 -1.29
N LYS A 30 -25.40 -7.52 -1.78
CA LYS A 30 -26.12 -8.01 -2.95
C LYS A 30 -25.23 -8.11 -4.20
N GLN A 31 -24.34 -7.14 -4.41
CA GLN A 31 -23.41 -7.16 -5.56
C GLN A 31 -22.45 -8.34 -5.49
N VAL A 32 -22.01 -8.73 -4.28
CA VAL A 32 -21.16 -9.91 -4.10
C VAL A 32 -21.91 -11.19 -4.43
N ILE A 33 -23.17 -11.31 -4.02
CA ILE A 33 -24.03 -12.47 -4.31
C ILE A 33 -24.34 -12.56 -5.80
N GLU A 34 -24.73 -11.45 -6.44
CA GLU A 34 -25.01 -11.37 -7.86
C GLU A 34 -23.78 -11.74 -8.70
N LYS A 35 -22.59 -11.26 -8.32
CA LYS A 35 -21.34 -11.61 -8.99
C LYS A 35 -21.06 -13.12 -8.94
N PHE A 36 -21.22 -13.75 -7.77
CA PHE A 36 -21.07 -15.21 -7.66
C PHE A 36 -22.06 -15.96 -8.53
N CYS A 37 -23.34 -15.54 -8.51
CA CYS A 37 -24.40 -16.15 -9.29
C CYS A 37 -24.11 -16.08 -10.79
N GLN A 38 -23.65 -14.91 -11.27
CA GLN A 38 -23.24 -14.70 -12.66
C GLN A 38 -22.03 -15.58 -13.04
N GLU A 39 -20.97 -15.61 -12.23
CA GLU A 39 -19.76 -16.39 -12.51
C GLU A 39 -19.99 -17.91 -12.53
N ASN A 40 -21.07 -18.39 -11.91
CA ASN A 40 -21.40 -19.82 -11.80
C ASN A 40 -22.69 -20.19 -12.56
N GLU A 41 -23.25 -19.27 -13.33
CA GLU A 41 -24.48 -19.47 -14.13
C GLU A 41 -25.67 -20.00 -13.31
N ILE A 42 -25.82 -19.53 -12.07
CA ILE A 42 -26.95 -19.88 -11.20
C ILE A 42 -27.78 -18.63 -10.84
N SER A 43 -29.01 -18.85 -10.41
CA SER A 43 -29.85 -17.82 -9.82
C SER A 43 -29.62 -17.67 -8.31
N GLU A 44 -29.92 -16.49 -7.76
CA GLU A 44 -29.93 -16.27 -6.31
C GLU A 44 -30.91 -17.25 -5.61
N GLN A 45 -32.00 -17.63 -6.29
CA GLN A 45 -32.96 -18.59 -5.76
C GLN A 45 -32.34 -19.98 -5.61
N GLN A 46 -31.59 -20.47 -6.62
CA GLN A 46 -30.86 -21.73 -6.51
C GLN A 46 -29.82 -21.72 -5.38
N LEU A 47 -29.13 -20.58 -5.17
CA LEU A 47 -28.24 -20.42 -4.04
C LEU A 47 -29.00 -20.53 -2.71
N LYS A 48 -30.11 -19.80 -2.57
CA LYS A 48 -30.98 -19.86 -1.38
C LYS A 48 -31.46 -21.28 -1.11
N ASP A 49 -31.90 -22.00 -2.14
CA ASP A 49 -32.42 -23.36 -2.00
C ASP A 49 -31.34 -24.36 -1.57
N GLU A 50 -30.10 -24.24 -2.07
CA GLU A 50 -28.97 -25.03 -1.57
C GLU A 50 -28.70 -24.75 -0.08
N PHE A 51 -28.74 -23.49 0.35
CA PHE A 51 -28.55 -23.12 1.76
C PHE A 51 -29.69 -23.62 2.66
N ARG A 52 -30.94 -23.52 2.21
CA ARG A 52 -32.11 -24.08 2.91
C ARG A 52 -31.97 -25.58 3.10
N ARG A 53 -31.58 -26.29 2.04
CA ARG A 53 -31.37 -27.74 2.06
C ARG A 53 -30.27 -28.15 3.03
N LEU A 54 -29.18 -27.38 3.12
CA LEU A 54 -28.02 -27.72 3.94
C LEU A 54 -28.11 -27.27 5.39
N PHE A 55 -28.81 -26.16 5.68
CA PHE A 55 -28.66 -25.44 6.96
C PHE A 55 -29.97 -25.18 7.71
N SER A 56 -31.10 -25.72 7.25
CA SER A 56 -32.38 -25.63 7.97
C SER A 56 -32.39 -26.45 9.27
N GLU A 57 -31.71 -27.59 9.30
CA GLU A 57 -31.70 -28.50 10.45
C GLU A 57 -30.39 -28.50 11.24
N SER A 58 -29.25 -28.31 10.59
CA SER A 58 -27.91 -28.38 11.22
C SER A 58 -26.88 -27.54 10.48
N TRP A 59 -25.97 -26.90 11.23
CA TRP A 59 -24.82 -26.19 10.64
C TRP A 59 -23.51 -26.97 10.74
N HIS A 60 -23.58 -28.27 11.07
CA HIS A 60 -22.39 -29.09 11.27
C HIS A 60 -21.42 -29.05 10.08
N ILE A 61 -21.94 -29.08 8.84
CA ILE A 61 -21.15 -29.01 7.60
C ILE A 61 -20.35 -27.70 7.53
N ALA A 62 -20.96 -26.58 7.91
CA ALA A 62 -20.29 -25.28 7.92
C ALA A 62 -19.24 -25.18 9.04
N THR A 63 -19.35 -26.01 10.09
CA THR A 63 -18.33 -26.12 11.15
C THR A 63 -17.22 -27.14 10.83
N GLN A 64 -17.06 -27.53 9.57
CA GLN A 64 -15.91 -28.32 9.12
C GLN A 64 -14.80 -27.39 8.59
N PRO A 65 -13.53 -27.82 8.63
CA PRO A 65 -12.42 -27.03 8.09
C PRO A 65 -12.71 -26.52 6.68
N GLU A 66 -12.46 -25.23 6.45
CA GLU A 66 -12.66 -24.51 5.18
C GLU A 66 -14.10 -24.42 4.65
N ASN A 67 -15.09 -25.01 5.33
CA ASN A 67 -16.50 -24.91 4.96
C ASN A 67 -17.24 -23.78 5.68
N PHE A 68 -16.59 -23.01 6.55
CA PHE A 68 -17.22 -21.93 7.32
C PHE A 68 -17.40 -20.63 6.51
N PHE A 69 -16.70 -20.44 5.39
CA PHE A 69 -16.77 -19.20 4.60
C PHE A 69 -18.16 -18.91 4.04
N GLY A 70 -18.85 -19.93 3.53
CA GLY A 70 -20.13 -19.78 2.86
C GLY A 70 -21.24 -19.32 3.82
N LEU A 71 -21.40 -20.03 4.94
CA LEU A 71 -22.44 -19.68 5.91
C LEU A 71 -22.15 -18.35 6.62
N THR A 72 -20.90 -18.07 6.98
CA THR A 72 -20.52 -16.76 7.54
C THR A 72 -20.78 -15.64 6.54
N ALA A 73 -20.46 -15.80 5.26
CA ALA A 73 -20.76 -14.83 4.21
C ALA A 73 -22.28 -14.58 4.04
N ILE A 74 -23.12 -15.61 4.07
CA ILE A 74 -24.58 -15.43 4.03
C ILE A 74 -25.10 -14.72 5.28
N GLN A 75 -24.56 -15.05 6.46
CA GLN A 75 -24.92 -14.33 7.68
C GLN A 75 -24.57 -12.85 7.58
N VAL A 76 -23.46 -12.50 6.93
CA VAL A 76 -23.06 -11.10 6.70
C VAL A 76 -23.89 -10.44 5.58
N TYR A 77 -24.24 -11.18 4.52
CA TYR A 77 -25.16 -10.70 3.47
C TYR A 77 -26.51 -10.27 4.05
N VAL A 78 -27.12 -11.15 4.86
CA VAL A 78 -28.38 -10.87 5.56
C VAL A 78 -28.26 -9.67 6.51
N ALA A 79 -27.07 -9.45 7.08
CA ALA A 79 -26.75 -8.27 7.87
C ALA A 79 -26.61 -7.02 6.96
N HIS A 80 -25.96 -7.07 5.81
CA HIS A 80 -25.86 -5.91 4.92
C HIS A 80 -27.21 -5.47 4.33
N SER A 81 -28.14 -6.39 4.06
CA SER A 81 -29.51 -6.05 3.64
C SER A 81 -30.27 -5.16 4.65
N MET A 82 -29.73 -4.95 5.86
CA MET A 82 -30.23 -3.97 6.83
C MET A 82 -30.10 -2.51 6.41
N SER A 83 -29.23 -2.18 5.44
CA SER A 83 -28.95 -0.79 5.09
C SER A 83 -29.81 -0.19 3.97
N GLU A 84 -30.54 -1.03 3.24
CA GLU A 84 -31.30 -0.60 2.05
C GLU A 84 -32.77 -0.29 2.35
N GLU A 85 -33.32 -0.80 3.46
CA GLU A 85 -34.72 -0.57 3.85
C GLU A 85 -34.81 0.28 5.13
N LEU A 86 -35.01 1.58 4.95
CA LEU A 86 -35.58 2.44 6.00
C LEU A 86 -37.08 2.10 6.11
N ILE A 87 -37.45 1.14 6.94
CA ILE A 87 -38.86 0.97 7.33
C ILE A 87 -39.14 1.97 8.47
N ASN A 88 -39.93 3.00 8.19
CA ASN A 88 -40.44 3.99 9.15
C ASN A 88 -39.37 4.77 9.94
N GLY A 89 -38.24 5.13 9.32
CA GLY A 89 -37.22 5.93 9.99
C GLY A 89 -36.51 5.23 11.16
N CYS A 90 -36.78 3.94 11.36
CA CYS A 90 -36.23 3.14 12.45
C CYS A 90 -35.04 2.31 11.98
N TYR A 91 -33.99 2.30 12.80
CA TYR A 91 -32.67 1.79 12.48
C TYR A 91 -32.61 0.26 12.40
N ILE A 92 -31.48 -0.21 11.85
CA ILE A 92 -30.81 -1.50 12.09
C ILE A 92 -31.15 -2.03 13.48
N SER A 93 -32.21 -2.81 13.60
CA SER A 93 -32.58 -3.46 14.84
C SER A 93 -32.12 -4.91 14.78
N LYS A 94 -31.53 -5.35 15.89
CA LYS A 94 -31.16 -6.75 16.10
C LYS A 94 -32.38 -7.68 15.98
N SER A 95 -33.60 -7.15 16.17
CA SER A 95 -34.86 -7.87 16.01
C SER A 95 -35.07 -8.37 14.58
N ASN A 96 -34.75 -7.56 13.55
CA ASN A 96 -35.10 -7.91 12.17
C ASN A 96 -34.04 -8.82 11.50
N TYR A 97 -32.85 -8.94 12.10
CA TYR A 97 -31.81 -9.85 11.58
C TYR A 97 -32.26 -11.31 11.63
N ARG A 98 -32.82 -11.73 12.78
CA ARG A 98 -33.26 -13.11 12.99
C ARG A 98 -34.34 -13.47 11.97
N ASP A 99 -35.36 -12.62 11.81
CA ASP A 99 -36.45 -12.86 10.88
C ASP A 99 -35.96 -12.96 9.42
N ARG A 100 -35.01 -12.14 9.00
CA ARG A 100 -34.43 -12.26 7.65
C ARG A 100 -33.62 -13.53 7.46
N LEU A 101 -32.82 -13.93 8.45
CA LEU A 101 -32.05 -15.17 8.36
C LEU A 101 -33.00 -16.39 8.36
N CYS A 102 -34.06 -16.34 9.17
CA CYS A 102 -35.18 -17.27 9.15
C CYS A 102 -35.82 -17.36 7.76
N ASN A 103 -36.14 -16.23 7.14
CA ASN A 103 -36.71 -16.19 5.78
C ASN A 103 -35.74 -16.73 4.72
N PHE A 104 -34.46 -16.42 4.84
CA PHE A 104 -33.43 -16.91 3.92
C PHE A 104 -33.32 -18.44 3.99
N LEU A 105 -33.21 -18.98 5.20
CA LEU A 105 -33.07 -20.42 5.48
C LEU A 105 -34.40 -21.19 5.50
N ASN A 106 -35.53 -20.50 5.40
CA ASN A 106 -36.88 -21.06 5.53
C ASN A 106 -37.09 -21.83 6.85
N ILE A 107 -36.72 -21.21 7.97
CA ILE A 107 -36.85 -21.75 9.34
C ILE A 107 -37.55 -20.74 10.26
N ASN A 108 -38.05 -21.22 11.39
CA ASN A 108 -38.62 -20.34 12.42
C ASN A 108 -37.59 -19.86 13.45
N ASN A 109 -37.99 -18.90 14.30
CA ASN A 109 -37.11 -18.27 15.29
C ASN A 109 -36.59 -19.25 16.36
N ASP A 110 -37.37 -20.28 16.72
CA ASP A 110 -36.99 -21.30 17.71
C ASP A 110 -35.94 -22.27 17.15
N GLN A 111 -36.10 -22.69 15.89
CA GLN A 111 -35.11 -23.45 15.15
C GLN A 111 -33.81 -22.66 15.03
N LEU A 112 -33.88 -21.38 14.64
CA LEU A 112 -32.70 -20.52 14.56
C LEU A 112 -32.02 -20.34 15.93
N GLY A 113 -32.80 -20.22 17.01
CA GLY A 113 -32.29 -20.19 18.38
C GLY A 113 -31.44 -21.41 18.71
N ARG A 114 -31.99 -22.61 18.47
CA ARG A 114 -31.25 -23.87 18.66
C ARG A 114 -29.97 -23.90 17.83
N LEU A 115 -30.04 -23.56 16.54
CA LEU A 115 -28.87 -23.53 15.66
C LEU A 115 -27.79 -22.57 16.16
N PHE A 116 -28.18 -21.39 16.65
CA PHE A 116 -27.23 -20.46 17.25
C PHE A 116 -26.55 -21.01 18.50
N ASP A 117 -27.31 -21.66 19.39
CA ASP A 117 -26.78 -22.21 20.63
C ASP A 117 -25.76 -23.33 20.37
N TYR A 118 -26.04 -24.20 19.39
CA TYR A 118 -25.16 -25.33 19.07
C TYR A 118 -23.97 -24.96 18.18
N TYR A 119 -24.10 -24.02 17.24
CA TYR A 119 -23.14 -23.89 16.15
C TYR A 119 -22.52 -22.50 15.97
N GLN A 120 -23.16 -21.40 16.40
CA GLN A 120 -22.72 -20.05 16.00
C GLN A 120 -21.30 -19.74 16.46
N ASP A 121 -21.00 -19.92 17.75
CA ASP A 121 -19.67 -19.59 18.28
C ASP A 121 -18.61 -20.50 17.64
N LYS A 122 -18.92 -21.79 17.46
CA LYS A 122 -18.02 -22.75 16.80
C LYS A 122 -17.72 -22.32 15.36
N LEU A 123 -18.73 -21.89 14.61
CA LEU A 123 -18.60 -21.43 13.22
C LEU A 123 -17.65 -20.22 13.12
N TRP A 124 -17.90 -19.19 13.92
CA TRP A 124 -17.10 -17.96 13.89
C TRP A 124 -15.70 -18.16 14.47
N ASN A 125 -15.55 -18.96 15.53
CA ASN A 125 -14.23 -19.31 16.08
C ASN A 125 -13.39 -20.12 15.09
N GLN A 126 -13.99 -20.96 14.25
CA GLN A 126 -13.24 -21.67 13.21
C GLN A 126 -12.73 -20.72 12.13
N LEU A 127 -13.56 -19.77 11.69
CA LEU A 127 -13.14 -18.72 10.77
C LEU A 127 -11.99 -17.89 11.36
N GLU A 128 -12.10 -17.47 12.62
CA GLU A 128 -11.06 -16.69 13.32
C GLU A 128 -9.75 -17.48 13.45
N ASN A 129 -9.82 -18.71 13.95
CA ASN A 129 -8.63 -19.56 14.10
C ASN A 129 -7.95 -19.83 12.76
N TRP A 130 -8.73 -20.06 11.70
CA TRP A 130 -8.18 -20.23 10.37
C TRP A 130 -7.54 -18.93 9.87
N ALA A 131 -8.19 -17.77 10.05
CA ALA A 131 -7.66 -16.48 9.67
C ALA A 131 -6.32 -16.19 10.36
N ILE A 132 -6.23 -16.38 11.69
CA ILE A 132 -5.00 -16.19 12.47
C ILE A 132 -3.87 -17.09 11.96
N ARG A 133 -4.15 -18.38 11.73
CA ARG A 133 -3.15 -19.34 11.20
C ARG A 133 -2.66 -18.97 9.81
N ASN A 134 -3.51 -18.32 9.01
CA ASN A 134 -3.19 -17.85 7.66
C ASN A 134 -2.82 -16.35 7.63
N HIS A 135 -2.53 -15.75 8.80
CA HIS A 135 -2.04 -14.38 8.94
C HIS A 135 -3.00 -13.28 8.47
N PHE A 136 -4.31 -13.51 8.59
CA PHE A 136 -5.34 -12.48 8.42
C PHE A 136 -5.86 -12.01 9.78
N TYR A 137 -6.24 -10.73 9.86
CA TYR A 137 -6.80 -10.15 11.08
C TYR A 137 -8.29 -9.88 10.91
N LEU A 138 -9.11 -10.71 11.54
CA LEU A 138 -10.53 -10.43 11.72
C LEU A 138 -10.71 -9.65 13.01
N ASN A 139 -11.68 -8.74 13.05
CA ASN A 139 -12.09 -8.12 14.29
C ASN A 139 -13.49 -8.62 14.64
N LEU A 140 -13.51 -9.71 15.40
CA LEU A 140 -14.72 -10.31 15.92
C LEU A 140 -14.98 -9.83 17.35
N PRO A 141 -16.24 -9.62 17.73
CA PRO A 141 -16.59 -9.24 19.10
C PRO A 141 -16.25 -10.37 20.07
N GLU A 142 -15.83 -10.00 21.29
CA GLU A 142 -15.64 -10.95 22.38
C GLU A 142 -16.92 -11.75 22.69
N LEU A 143 -16.72 -12.97 23.17
CA LEU A 143 -17.79 -13.81 23.68
C LEU A 143 -18.56 -13.05 24.77
N SER A 144 -19.88 -13.01 24.62
CA SER A 144 -20.76 -12.30 25.54
C SER A 144 -22.01 -13.12 25.81
N ILE A 145 -22.59 -12.92 26.98
CA ILE A 145 -23.82 -13.58 27.41
C ILE A 145 -24.98 -12.62 27.19
N GLY A 146 -26.06 -13.11 26.60
CA GLY A 146 -27.31 -12.36 26.44
C GLY A 146 -28.03 -12.64 25.12
N PRO A 147 -29.27 -12.14 24.96
CA PRO A 147 -30.16 -12.49 23.84
C PRO A 147 -29.62 -12.17 22.44
N TRP A 148 -28.58 -11.36 22.38
CA TRP A 148 -28.05 -10.78 21.14
C TRP A 148 -26.61 -11.16 20.84
N SER A 149 -25.95 -11.93 21.70
CA SER A 149 -24.53 -12.24 21.58
C SER A 149 -24.21 -12.90 20.22
N LYS A 150 -25.07 -13.84 19.82
CA LYS A 150 -24.95 -14.64 18.58
C LYS A 150 -25.08 -13.82 17.29
N VAL A 151 -25.78 -12.69 17.34
CA VAL A 151 -25.99 -11.81 16.18
C VAL A 151 -24.87 -10.79 16.02
N ARG A 152 -24.03 -10.57 17.05
CA ARG A 152 -22.95 -9.56 17.00
C ARG A 152 -21.87 -9.90 15.96
N TYR A 153 -21.59 -11.19 15.73
CA TYR A 153 -20.57 -11.60 14.76
C TYR A 153 -20.85 -11.10 13.33
N PRO A 154 -21.97 -11.45 12.69
CA PRO A 154 -22.25 -10.95 11.33
C PRO A 154 -22.39 -9.43 11.28
N LEU A 155 -22.96 -8.81 12.32
CA LEU A 155 -23.08 -7.35 12.40
C LEU A 155 -21.71 -6.65 12.46
N SER A 156 -20.71 -7.23 13.13
CA SER A 156 -19.36 -6.67 13.21
C SER A 156 -18.64 -6.62 11.86
N GLN A 157 -19.03 -7.51 10.94
CA GLN A 157 -18.46 -7.59 9.59
C GLN A 157 -19.27 -6.80 8.56
N ALA A 158 -20.54 -6.50 8.85
CA ALA A 158 -21.44 -5.76 7.97
C ALA A 158 -21.28 -4.22 8.07
N LEU A 159 -20.07 -3.71 7.83
CA LEU A 159 -19.74 -2.28 7.89
C LEU A 159 -20.12 -1.56 6.59
N LEU A 160 -19.14 -1.04 5.84
CA LEU A 160 -19.35 -0.45 4.50
C LEU A 160 -19.62 -1.55 3.46
N ASN A 161 -20.61 -1.32 2.60
CA ASN A 161 -20.92 -2.22 1.48
C ASN A 161 -20.16 -1.81 0.19
N GLN A 162 -20.31 -2.55 -0.91
CA GLN A 162 -19.60 -2.26 -2.16
C GLN A 162 -19.94 -0.88 -2.72
N ASN A 163 -21.19 -0.45 -2.59
CA ASN A 163 -21.58 0.91 -2.98
C ASN A 163 -20.79 1.95 -2.18
N ASP A 164 -20.78 1.87 -0.84
CA ASP A 164 -20.03 2.80 0.00
C ASP A 164 -18.53 2.80 -0.35
N LEU A 165 -17.94 1.61 -0.50
CA LEU A 165 -16.52 1.44 -0.85
C LEU A 165 -16.17 2.07 -2.21
N SER A 166 -17.10 2.07 -3.17
CA SER A 166 -16.90 2.63 -4.50
C SER A 166 -16.72 4.16 -4.51
N TYR A 167 -17.22 4.87 -3.48
CA TYR A 167 -17.07 6.32 -3.33
C TYR A 167 -15.76 6.71 -2.63
N LEU A 168 -15.15 5.81 -1.85
CA LEU A 168 -13.93 6.11 -1.08
C LEU A 168 -12.73 6.57 -1.94
N PRO A 169 -12.51 6.07 -3.17
CA PRO A 169 -11.49 6.63 -4.05
C PRO A 169 -11.56 8.15 -4.25
N ASN A 170 -12.76 8.73 -4.28
CA ASN A 170 -12.90 10.17 -4.38
C ASN A 170 -12.35 10.88 -3.15
N LEU A 171 -12.54 10.30 -1.96
CA LEU A 171 -11.97 10.77 -0.71
C LEU A 171 -10.43 10.68 -0.72
N TYR A 172 -9.86 9.58 -1.22
CA TYR A 172 -8.40 9.44 -1.30
C TYR A 172 -7.80 10.51 -2.20
N VAL A 173 -8.40 10.70 -3.38
CA VAL A 173 -8.02 11.74 -4.31
C VAL A 173 -8.10 13.10 -3.63
N ILE A 174 -9.24 13.51 -3.05
CA ILE A 174 -9.33 14.86 -2.45
C ILE A 174 -8.38 15.07 -1.26
N SER A 175 -8.05 14.02 -0.53
CA SER A 175 -7.06 14.01 0.56
C SER A 175 -5.62 14.09 0.06
N GLY A 176 -5.42 14.02 -1.26
CA GLY A 176 -4.12 14.03 -1.91
C GLY A 176 -3.32 12.75 -1.68
N LEU A 177 -3.97 11.65 -1.31
CA LEU A 177 -3.34 10.32 -1.21
C LEU A 177 -3.08 9.76 -2.61
N LYS A 178 -1.99 9.02 -2.74
CA LYS A 178 -1.63 8.36 -4.00
C LYS A 178 -1.77 6.85 -3.90
N PRO A 179 -2.06 6.14 -5.00
CA PRO A 179 -2.01 4.69 -5.00
C PRO A 179 -0.57 4.24 -4.71
N PHE A 180 -0.42 3.19 -3.91
CA PHE A 180 0.87 2.61 -3.52
C PHE A 180 1.85 3.59 -2.83
N GLU A 181 1.33 4.67 -2.27
CA GLU A 181 2.07 5.54 -1.35
C GLU A 181 2.37 4.76 -0.07
N MET A 182 3.62 4.83 0.40
CA MET A 182 3.95 4.28 1.70
C MET A 182 3.39 5.20 2.78
N ILE A 183 2.41 4.71 3.52
CA ILE A 183 1.77 5.44 4.60
C ILE A 183 1.40 4.48 5.74
N SER A 184 1.57 4.94 6.99
CA SER A 184 1.09 4.21 8.16
C SER A 184 -0.43 4.32 8.28
N TYR A 185 -1.06 3.32 8.89
CA TYR A 185 -2.50 3.35 9.19
C TYR A 185 -2.90 4.60 9.99
N TYR A 186 -2.06 5.04 10.94
CA TYR A 186 -2.37 6.17 11.81
C TYR A 186 -2.28 7.52 11.10
N ASP A 187 -1.30 7.67 10.19
CA ASP A 187 -1.22 8.85 9.31
C ASP A 187 -2.39 8.88 8.35
N PHE A 188 -2.68 7.74 7.72
CA PHE A 188 -3.82 7.59 6.84
C PHE A 188 -5.12 7.97 7.53
N LYS A 189 -5.39 7.40 8.72
CA LYS A 189 -6.57 7.72 9.52
C LYS A 189 -6.63 9.22 9.84
N GLY A 190 -5.51 9.82 10.24
CA GLY A 190 -5.43 11.25 10.53
C GLY A 190 -5.76 12.14 9.33
N ILE A 191 -5.32 11.75 8.13
CA ILE A 191 -5.62 12.45 6.86
C ILE A 191 -7.09 12.28 6.50
N ILE A 192 -7.59 11.04 6.46
CA ILE A 192 -8.95 10.73 6.04
C ILE A 192 -9.96 11.42 6.95
N CYS A 193 -9.80 11.34 8.28
CA CYS A 193 -10.68 11.98 9.25
C CYS A 193 -10.88 13.48 8.98
N LYS A 194 -9.86 14.18 8.48
CA LYS A 194 -9.89 15.62 8.20
C LYS A 194 -10.46 15.96 6.82
N SER A 195 -10.51 14.99 5.91
CA SER A 195 -10.94 15.17 4.52
C SER A 195 -12.34 14.66 4.24
N GLU A 196 -13.01 14.03 5.20
CA GLU A 196 -14.38 13.57 5.07
C GLU A 196 -15.33 14.71 4.68
N ASN A 197 -16.13 14.47 3.64
CA ASN A 197 -17.04 15.46 3.10
C ASN A 197 -18.39 14.81 2.71
N PRO A 198 -19.53 15.29 3.23
CA PRO A 198 -20.87 14.78 2.90
C PRO A 198 -21.24 14.81 1.41
N GLY A 199 -20.62 15.69 0.61
CA GLY A 199 -20.83 15.75 -0.84
C GLY A 199 -20.02 14.74 -1.65
N ILE A 200 -19.16 13.94 -1.00
CA ILE A 200 -18.24 13.01 -1.68
C ILE A 200 -18.50 11.56 -1.28
N ILE A 201 -18.81 11.31 -0.01
CA ILE A 201 -19.06 9.98 0.54
C ILE A 201 -20.56 9.82 0.83
N THR A 202 -21.05 8.58 0.84
CA THR A 202 -22.45 8.27 1.11
C THR A 202 -22.90 8.75 2.51
N ASN A 203 -24.16 9.16 2.64
CA ASN A 203 -24.76 9.47 3.95
C ASN A 203 -24.71 8.29 4.92
N ARG A 204 -24.72 7.05 4.40
CA ARG A 204 -24.58 5.85 5.20
C ARG A 204 -23.24 5.78 5.92
N PHE A 205 -22.14 6.18 5.28
CA PHE A 205 -20.83 6.25 5.91
C PHE A 205 -20.87 7.09 7.20
N PHE A 206 -21.43 8.29 7.13
CA PHE A 206 -21.52 9.20 8.28
C PHE A 206 -22.40 8.64 9.41
N ARG A 207 -23.54 8.04 9.05
CA ARG A 207 -24.41 7.37 10.04
C ARG A 207 -23.71 6.20 10.72
N LEU A 208 -22.98 5.38 9.96
CA LEU A 208 -22.21 4.26 10.50
C LEU A 208 -21.07 4.77 11.41
N LYS A 209 -20.37 5.83 10.99
CA LYS A 209 -19.34 6.49 11.78
C LYS A 209 -19.88 6.96 13.14
N GLU A 210 -21.00 7.69 13.16
CA GLU A 210 -21.62 8.15 14.40
C GLU A 210 -22.02 7.01 15.33
N LYS A 211 -22.58 5.92 14.77
CA LYS A 211 -22.93 4.73 15.53
C LYS A 211 -21.68 4.09 16.17
N LEU A 212 -20.64 3.83 15.36
CA LEU A 212 -19.42 3.18 15.84
C LEU A 212 -18.64 4.05 16.83
N LEU A 213 -18.75 5.38 16.73
CA LEU A 213 -18.19 6.29 17.74
C LEU A 213 -18.87 6.11 19.10
N LYS A 214 -20.20 5.94 19.15
CA LYS A 214 -20.94 5.67 20.39
C LYS A 214 -20.64 4.29 20.98
N GLU A 215 -20.24 3.34 20.14
CA GLU A 215 -19.93 1.96 20.50
C GLU A 215 -18.45 1.72 20.78
N ASP A 216 -17.60 2.77 20.81
CA ASP A 216 -16.13 2.69 20.92
C ASP A 216 -15.46 1.72 19.93
N ASN A 217 -16.01 1.68 18.72
CA ASN A 217 -15.63 0.73 17.67
C ASN A 217 -15.26 1.43 16.35
N LEU A 218 -14.97 2.73 16.41
CA LEU A 218 -14.70 3.55 15.22
C LEU A 218 -13.45 3.08 14.45
N ASP A 219 -12.48 2.44 15.11
CA ASP A 219 -11.26 1.94 14.46
C ASP A 219 -11.56 0.87 13.39
N LEU A 220 -12.63 0.09 13.55
CA LEU A 220 -13.10 -0.89 12.58
C LEU A 220 -13.37 -0.28 11.21
N LEU A 221 -14.10 0.84 11.20
CA LEU A 221 -14.47 1.55 9.99
C LEU A 221 -13.21 2.01 9.24
N TYR A 222 -12.27 2.65 9.95
CA TYR A 222 -11.06 3.17 9.31
C TYR A 222 -10.11 2.06 8.86
N ARG A 223 -10.07 0.91 9.53
CA ARG A 223 -9.33 -0.26 9.04
C ARG A 223 -9.92 -0.75 7.72
N GLN A 224 -11.24 -0.87 7.61
CA GLN A 224 -11.88 -1.24 6.35
C GLN A 224 -11.57 -0.24 5.22
N VAL A 225 -11.62 1.06 5.53
CA VAL A 225 -11.28 2.14 4.59
C VAL A 225 -9.79 2.06 4.20
N PHE A 226 -8.89 1.80 5.14
CA PHE A 226 -7.46 1.65 4.87
C PHE A 226 -7.15 0.44 3.99
N GLU A 227 -7.82 -0.68 4.20
CA GLU A 227 -7.64 -1.89 3.39
C GLU A 227 -8.22 -1.71 1.99
N ASN A 228 -9.32 -0.97 1.84
CA ASN A 228 -9.79 -0.55 0.53
C ASN A 228 -8.76 0.35 -0.18
N TYR A 229 -8.17 1.31 0.53
CA TYR A 229 -7.09 2.16 0.00
C TYR A 229 -5.84 1.37 -0.40
N CYS A 230 -5.41 0.37 0.38
CA CYS A 230 -4.24 -0.45 0.05
C CYS A 230 -4.40 -1.21 -1.26
N ASN A 231 -5.63 -1.44 -1.73
CA ASN A 231 -5.96 -2.11 -2.97
C ASN A 231 -6.38 -1.15 -4.09
N TRP A 232 -6.29 0.16 -3.85
CA TRP A 232 -6.72 1.18 -4.80
C TRP A 232 -5.62 1.48 -5.83
N GLU A 233 -5.94 1.34 -7.11
CA GLU A 233 -4.99 1.54 -8.22
C GLU A 233 -4.95 2.98 -8.78
N GLY A 234 -5.68 3.92 -8.15
CA GLY A 234 -5.73 5.32 -8.59
C GLY A 234 -7.03 5.71 -9.30
N GLU A 235 -7.96 4.78 -9.53
CA GLU A 235 -9.22 5.08 -10.24
C GLU A 235 -10.29 5.63 -9.28
N ALA A 236 -10.95 6.72 -9.66
CA ALA A 236 -12.05 7.29 -8.89
C ALA A 236 -13.27 7.55 -9.78
N ILE A 237 -14.47 7.40 -9.21
CA ILE A 237 -15.73 7.67 -9.91
C ILE A 237 -15.81 9.16 -10.25
N GLU A 238 -16.23 9.48 -11.47
CA GLU A 238 -16.42 10.86 -11.90
C GLU A 238 -17.65 11.47 -11.20
N LEU A 239 -17.42 12.27 -10.16
CA LEU A 239 -18.48 13.03 -9.50
C LEU A 239 -18.92 14.21 -10.38
N GLU A 240 -20.21 14.53 -10.42
CA GLU A 240 -20.74 15.64 -11.22
C GLU A 240 -20.10 17.00 -10.88
N ILE A 241 -19.66 17.17 -9.63
CA ILE A 241 -18.90 18.33 -9.14
C ILE A 241 -17.59 18.53 -9.93
N ARG A 242 -17.03 17.48 -10.55
CA ARG A 242 -15.81 17.52 -11.37
C ARG A 242 -16.06 17.83 -12.85
N LYS A 243 -17.31 17.90 -13.33
CA LYS A 243 -17.63 18.19 -14.76
C LYS A 243 -17.07 19.53 -15.25
N HIS A 244 -16.79 20.49 -14.36
CA HIS A 244 -16.32 21.83 -14.71
C HIS A 244 -14.79 22.01 -14.74
N ASN A 245 -14.00 20.98 -14.39
CA ASN A 245 -12.53 21.05 -14.43
C ASN A 245 -11.96 19.88 -15.24
N ARG A 246 -12.29 19.86 -16.53
CA ARG A 246 -11.74 18.95 -17.56
C ARG A 246 -10.29 19.31 -17.88
N ILE A 247 -9.33 18.81 -17.12
CA ILE A 247 -7.97 18.58 -17.62
C ILE A 247 -7.48 17.28 -16.98
N ASP A 248 -7.09 16.30 -17.81
CA ASP A 248 -6.26 15.09 -17.61
C ASP A 248 -5.74 14.71 -16.21
N LYS A 249 -6.57 14.80 -15.16
CA LYS A 249 -6.14 14.56 -13.77
C LYS A 249 -5.72 13.12 -13.47
N ARG A 250 -6.18 12.14 -14.28
CA ARG A 250 -5.81 10.72 -14.12
C ARG A 250 -4.32 10.45 -14.31
N GLU A 251 -3.61 11.23 -15.13
CA GLU A 251 -2.17 11.03 -15.32
C GLU A 251 -1.32 11.69 -14.23
N THR A 252 -1.76 12.84 -13.70
CA THR A 252 -1.02 13.60 -12.67
C THR A 252 -0.88 12.88 -11.33
N GLU A 253 -1.78 11.93 -11.03
CA GLU A 253 -1.85 11.24 -9.73
C GLU A 253 -0.79 10.14 -9.57
N ARG A 254 -0.25 9.62 -10.69
CA ARG A 254 0.80 8.58 -10.70
C ARG A 254 2.21 9.15 -10.90
N ASN A 255 2.34 10.46 -11.01
CA ASN A 255 3.64 11.10 -11.24
C ASN A 255 4.44 11.21 -9.94
N THR A 256 5.75 11.07 -10.09
CA THR A 256 6.74 11.30 -9.01
C THR A 256 7.46 12.61 -9.28
N LEU A 257 7.68 13.40 -8.23
CA LEU A 257 8.38 14.68 -8.28
C LEU A 257 9.73 14.52 -7.59
N ILE A 258 10.80 14.88 -8.27
CA ILE A 258 12.16 14.78 -7.75
C ILE A 258 12.92 16.07 -7.95
N LEU A 259 13.73 16.39 -6.96
CA LEU A 259 14.64 17.51 -6.96
C LEU A 259 16.06 16.98 -7.20
N THR A 260 16.77 17.59 -8.16
CA THR A 260 18.14 17.21 -8.50
C THR A 260 19.10 17.39 -7.31
N SER A 261 20.21 16.65 -7.29
CA SER A 261 21.19 16.68 -6.20
C SER A 261 21.77 18.07 -5.93
N ASP A 262 22.00 18.83 -7.00
CA ASP A 262 22.47 20.22 -7.00
C ASP A 262 21.38 21.25 -6.64
N LYS A 263 20.13 20.79 -6.46
CA LYS A 263 18.96 21.60 -6.11
C LYS A 263 18.69 22.72 -7.12
N SER A 264 18.96 22.50 -8.40
CA SER A 264 18.70 23.47 -9.47
C SER A 264 17.37 23.24 -10.20
N GLU A 265 16.93 21.98 -10.28
CA GLU A 265 15.80 21.57 -11.14
C GLU A 265 14.83 20.61 -10.42
N LEU A 266 13.53 20.86 -10.59
CA LEU A 266 12.47 19.91 -10.30
C LEU A 266 12.09 19.12 -11.54
N GLN A 267 12.06 17.80 -11.43
CA GLN A 267 11.79 16.86 -12.49
C GLN A 267 10.56 16.02 -12.16
N ILE A 268 9.65 15.90 -13.13
CA ILE A 268 8.45 15.07 -13.00
C ILE A 268 8.62 13.82 -13.86
N PHE A 269 8.37 12.67 -13.25
CA PHE A 269 8.45 11.37 -13.89
C PHE A 269 7.09 10.71 -13.87
N LYS A 270 6.72 10.12 -15.01
CA LYS A 270 5.58 9.20 -15.09
C LYS A 270 6.06 7.82 -14.66
N ASN A 271 5.24 7.09 -13.90
CA ASN A 271 5.62 5.78 -13.41
C ASN A 271 6.02 4.84 -14.56
N GLY A 272 7.19 4.20 -14.47
CA GLY A 272 7.75 3.34 -15.52
C GLY A 272 8.39 4.06 -16.72
N ILE A 273 8.46 5.40 -16.72
CA ILE A 273 9.20 6.16 -17.73
C ILE A 273 10.54 6.63 -17.13
N LYS A 274 11.64 6.21 -17.74
CA LYS A 274 13.01 6.52 -17.31
C LYS A 274 13.34 8.01 -17.42
N ASN A 275 12.82 8.69 -18.43
CA ASN A 275 13.08 10.11 -18.66
C ASN A 275 12.00 11.00 -18.01
N PRO A 276 12.38 12.16 -17.45
CA PRO A 276 11.42 13.09 -16.92
C PRO A 276 10.52 13.62 -18.05
N ILE A 277 9.21 13.62 -17.80
CA ILE A 277 8.21 14.15 -18.73
C ILE A 277 8.16 15.67 -18.70
N GLN A 278 8.62 16.28 -17.60
CA GLN A 278 8.68 17.73 -17.45
C GLN A 278 9.81 18.11 -16.50
N LYS A 279 10.44 19.25 -16.80
CA LYS A 279 11.52 19.84 -16.01
C LYS A 279 11.18 21.29 -15.68
N PHE A 280 11.53 21.74 -14.49
CA PHE A 280 11.34 23.11 -14.03
C PHE A 280 12.56 23.62 -13.27
N GLN A 281 13.10 24.74 -13.73
CA GLN A 281 14.12 25.46 -12.98
C GLN A 281 13.53 26.04 -11.70
N ILE A 282 14.26 25.92 -10.59
CA ILE A 282 13.75 26.30 -9.27
C ILE A 282 13.46 27.80 -9.15
N ASP A 283 14.21 28.65 -9.85
CA ASP A 283 14.02 30.11 -9.77
C ASP A 283 12.79 30.62 -10.54
N CYS A 284 11.86 29.73 -10.89
CA CYS A 284 10.65 30.07 -11.60
C CYS A 284 9.59 30.67 -10.67
N ARG A 285 9.22 31.95 -10.86
CA ARG A 285 8.23 32.67 -10.04
C ARG A 285 6.94 31.90 -9.73
N ASP A 286 6.40 31.17 -10.71
CA ASP A 286 5.13 30.43 -10.58
C ASP A 286 5.33 28.90 -10.51
N LEU A 287 6.47 28.44 -9.98
CA LEU A 287 6.87 27.03 -9.93
C LEU A 287 5.78 26.13 -9.35
N PHE A 288 5.22 26.47 -8.18
CA PHE A 288 4.16 25.67 -7.55
C PHE A 288 2.92 25.53 -8.45
N GLN A 289 2.51 26.61 -9.12
CA GLN A 289 1.37 26.57 -10.04
C GLN A 289 1.69 25.73 -11.27
N LYS A 290 2.91 25.84 -11.82
CA LYS A 290 3.34 25.03 -12.97
C LYS A 290 3.45 23.55 -12.61
N VAL A 291 4.07 23.21 -11.49
CA VAL A 291 4.18 21.84 -10.96
C VAL A 291 2.79 21.26 -10.71
N SER A 292 1.85 22.06 -10.16
CA SER A 292 0.48 21.60 -9.87
C SER A 292 -0.32 21.14 -11.09
N LYS A 293 0.10 21.52 -12.31
CA LYS A 293 -0.50 21.05 -13.57
C LYS A 293 -0.15 19.59 -13.89
N PHE A 294 0.96 19.11 -13.35
CA PHE A 294 1.53 17.78 -13.65
C PHE A 294 1.63 16.88 -12.42
N TYR A 295 1.60 17.46 -11.22
CA TYR A 295 1.77 16.77 -9.96
C TYR A 295 0.86 17.36 -8.89
N ARG A 296 0.12 16.51 -8.18
CA ARG A 296 -0.69 16.94 -7.04
C ARG A 296 0.17 17.14 -5.79
N LEU A 297 0.37 18.39 -5.41
CA LEU A 297 1.12 18.75 -4.21
C LEU A 297 0.36 18.37 -2.92
N HIS A 298 1.11 17.94 -1.90
CA HIS A 298 0.55 17.62 -0.57
C HIS A 298 0.19 18.89 0.21
N TYR A 299 0.95 19.96 0.01
CA TYR A 299 0.73 21.28 0.60
C TYR A 299 0.80 22.35 -0.50
N SER A 300 0.07 23.45 -0.32
CA SER A 300 -0.07 24.52 -1.31
C SER A 300 1.20 25.32 -1.58
N ASP A 301 2.08 25.35 -0.59
CA ASP A 301 3.15 26.32 -0.40
C ASP A 301 4.45 25.66 0.09
N LEU A 302 4.41 24.35 0.37
CA LEU A 302 5.50 23.56 0.89
C LEU A 302 5.65 22.26 0.11
N MET A 303 6.89 21.83 -0.09
CA MET A 303 7.24 20.49 -0.54
C MET A 303 8.33 19.96 0.38
N PHE A 304 8.21 18.70 0.79
CA PHE A 304 9.23 18.01 1.57
C PHE A 304 9.89 16.95 0.73
N PHE A 305 11.19 16.80 0.87
CA PHE A 305 11.94 15.78 0.20
C PHE A 305 12.80 15.00 1.18
N ILE A 306 13.04 13.74 0.87
CA ILE A 306 13.98 12.88 1.59
C ILE A 306 15.10 12.55 0.61
N LYS A 307 16.34 12.60 1.10
CA LYS A 307 17.50 12.25 0.28
C LYS A 307 17.46 10.76 -0.09
N ASP A 308 17.49 10.44 -1.38
CA ASP A 308 17.77 9.07 -1.84
C ASP A 308 19.28 8.84 -1.74
N VAL A 309 19.65 7.82 -0.97
CA VAL A 309 21.05 7.52 -0.67
C VAL A 309 21.76 6.93 -1.89
N ASP A 310 21.04 6.30 -2.80
CA ASP A 310 21.59 5.65 -3.97
C ASP A 310 21.78 6.66 -5.11
N TYR A 311 20.81 7.55 -5.36
CA TYR A 311 20.87 8.49 -6.50
C TYR A 311 21.45 9.87 -6.18
N ASP A 312 21.68 10.16 -4.89
CA ASP A 312 22.05 11.48 -4.36
C ASP A 312 21.03 12.60 -4.71
N ASP A 313 19.86 12.22 -5.24
CA ASP A 313 18.73 13.09 -5.53
C ASP A 313 17.74 13.15 -4.34
N TRP A 314 16.70 13.96 -4.49
CA TRP A 314 15.73 14.26 -3.44
C TRP A 314 14.35 13.81 -3.89
N GLU A 315 13.81 12.76 -3.27
CA GLU A 315 12.47 12.24 -3.55
C GLU A 315 11.41 12.95 -2.72
N ILE A 316 10.30 13.35 -3.38
CA ILE A 316 9.18 13.97 -2.69
C ILE A 316 8.60 13.05 -1.60
N SER A 317 8.39 13.62 -0.43
CA SER A 317 7.75 12.99 0.72
C SER A 317 6.56 13.83 1.19
N ARG A 318 5.55 13.16 1.75
CA ARG A 318 4.45 13.84 2.45
C ARG A 318 4.88 14.41 3.79
N PHE A 319 5.81 13.73 4.45
CA PHE A 319 6.21 14.03 5.82
C PHE A 319 7.72 14.22 5.92
N LEU A 320 8.10 15.06 6.88
CA LEU A 320 9.45 15.08 7.41
C LEU A 320 9.69 13.80 8.20
N THR A 321 10.83 13.16 7.96
CA THR A 321 11.18 11.85 8.54
C THR A 321 12.33 11.99 9.54
N PRO A 322 12.06 11.81 10.85
CA PRO A 322 13.10 11.74 11.88
C PRO A 322 14.18 10.70 11.56
N GLY A 323 15.43 11.02 11.87
CA GLY A 323 16.59 10.16 11.61
C GLY A 323 17.05 10.12 10.15
N ARG A 324 16.44 10.91 9.26
CA ARG A 324 16.87 11.08 7.87
C ARG A 324 17.21 12.55 7.59
N THR A 325 18.00 12.77 6.55
CA THR A 325 18.19 14.11 5.97
C THR A 325 16.97 14.45 5.15
N ASN A 326 16.31 15.55 5.50
CA ASN A 326 15.13 16.06 4.82
C ASN A 326 15.46 17.40 4.17
N LEU A 327 14.68 17.76 3.16
CA LEU A 327 14.75 19.07 2.52
C LEU A 327 13.35 19.68 2.49
N ILE A 328 13.25 20.92 2.96
CA ILE A 328 12.05 21.75 2.90
C ILE A 328 12.22 22.72 1.74
N PHE A 329 11.27 22.70 0.82
CA PHE A 329 11.18 23.63 -0.29
C PHE A 329 9.90 24.44 -0.15
N CYS A 330 10.01 25.76 0.02
CA CYS A 330 8.87 26.61 0.32
C CYS A 330 8.91 27.96 -0.40
N LYS A 331 7.74 28.56 -0.59
CA LYS A 331 7.65 29.96 -1.02
C LYS A 331 8.30 30.86 0.02
N ARG A 332 8.98 31.91 -0.45
CA ARG A 332 9.54 32.91 0.45
C ARG A 332 8.43 33.79 1.00
N ASP A 333 7.90 33.41 2.16
CA ASP A 333 6.95 34.19 2.95
C ASP A 333 7.15 34.00 4.46
N ASN A 334 6.58 34.90 5.26
CA ASN A 334 6.73 34.92 6.71
C ASN A 334 6.23 33.64 7.38
N SER A 335 5.18 33.01 6.83
CA SER A 335 4.62 31.76 7.34
C SER A 335 5.60 30.59 7.20
N SER A 336 6.24 30.49 6.04
CA SER A 336 7.22 29.43 5.75
C SER A 336 8.47 29.59 6.59
N GLU A 337 8.97 30.81 6.76
CA GLU A 337 10.10 31.10 7.64
C GLU A 337 9.80 30.78 9.12
N TYR A 338 8.59 31.10 9.60
CA TYR A 338 8.17 30.76 10.95
C TYR A 338 8.13 29.26 11.19
N LEU A 339 7.56 28.50 10.25
CA LEU A 339 7.52 27.04 10.31
C LEU A 339 8.93 26.45 10.41
N VAL A 340 9.85 26.93 9.57
CA VAL A 340 11.21 26.39 9.52
C VAL A 340 11.97 26.69 10.80
N LYS A 341 11.87 27.92 11.34
CA LYS A 341 12.45 28.28 12.66
C LYS A 341 11.94 27.41 13.80
N LYS A 342 10.67 26.98 13.73
CA LYS A 342 10.07 26.07 14.71
C LYS A 342 10.59 24.65 14.61
N ILE A 343 10.99 24.21 13.41
CA ILE A 343 11.52 22.86 13.16
C ILE A 343 13.01 22.81 13.48
N ASP A 344 13.77 23.78 13.00
CA ASP A 344 15.20 23.90 13.23
C ASP A 344 15.56 25.40 13.41
N PRO A 345 15.83 25.87 14.63
CA PRO A 345 16.20 27.26 14.88
C PRO A 345 17.55 27.67 14.26
N ASN A 346 18.43 26.71 13.96
CA ASN A 346 19.81 26.95 13.51
C ASN A 346 20.03 26.68 12.01
N TYR A 347 18.93 26.53 11.26
CA TYR A 347 18.97 26.22 9.84
C TYR A 347 19.78 27.23 9.01
N ILE A 348 20.48 26.72 7.99
CA ILE A 348 21.17 27.53 6.99
C ILE A 348 20.29 27.62 5.74
N LEU A 349 19.95 28.85 5.34
CA LEU A 349 19.11 29.13 4.17
C LEU A 349 19.93 29.10 2.88
N ASN A 350 19.62 28.18 1.98
CA ASN A 350 19.90 28.37 0.56
C ASN A 350 18.70 29.07 -0.07
N GLN A 351 18.91 30.30 -0.53
CA GLN A 351 17.85 31.14 -1.07
C GLN A 351 17.95 31.22 -2.59
N THR A 352 16.80 31.10 -3.25
CA THR A 352 16.61 31.61 -4.61
C THR A 352 15.82 32.91 -4.56
N ARG A 353 15.52 33.50 -5.72
CA ARG A 353 14.81 34.78 -5.77
C ARG A 353 13.39 34.67 -5.20
N PHE A 354 12.75 33.52 -5.36
CA PHE A 354 11.33 33.32 -5.00
C PHE A 354 11.08 32.23 -3.94
N TYR A 355 12.07 31.37 -3.67
CA TYR A 355 11.90 30.20 -2.80
C TYR A 355 13.03 30.07 -1.79
N SER A 356 12.74 29.35 -0.70
CA SER A 356 13.72 28.91 0.27
C SER A 356 13.89 27.40 0.16
N ILE A 357 15.16 26.97 0.17
CA ILE A 357 15.55 25.56 0.18
C ILE A 357 16.34 25.32 1.47
N ILE A 358 15.82 24.47 2.34
CA ILE A 358 16.41 24.23 3.64
C ILE A 358 16.65 22.74 3.81
N GLU A 359 17.91 22.36 3.96
CA GLU A 359 18.27 21.00 4.32
C GLU A 359 18.33 20.89 5.84
N ILE A 360 17.57 19.96 6.40
CA ILE A 360 17.49 19.72 7.84
C ILE A 360 17.75 18.26 8.15
N LYS A 361 18.51 18.03 9.21
CA LYS A 361 18.69 16.70 9.79
C LYS A 361 17.90 16.63 11.08
N ILE A 362 16.81 15.88 11.05
CA ILE A 362 15.90 15.75 12.18
C ILE A 362 16.38 14.59 13.03
N GLU A 363 16.62 14.82 14.32
CA GLU A 363 17.01 13.77 15.25
C GLU A 363 15.90 12.73 15.40
N ARG A 364 16.25 11.49 15.79
CA ARG A 364 15.29 10.38 15.84
C ARG A 364 14.26 10.56 16.96
N ASP A 365 14.68 11.20 18.04
CA ASP A 365 13.93 11.52 19.25
C ASP A 365 13.26 12.89 19.20
N PHE A 366 13.31 13.58 18.05
CA PHE A 366 12.61 14.84 17.86
C PHE A 366 11.09 14.66 18.03
N LEU A 367 10.53 15.42 18.96
CA LEU A 367 9.10 15.49 19.20
C LEU A 367 8.56 16.83 18.67
N PRO A 368 7.76 16.83 17.59
CA PRO A 368 7.21 18.06 17.05
C PRO A 368 6.23 18.70 18.05
N ASP A 369 6.28 20.04 18.14
CA ASP A 369 5.19 20.82 18.73
C ASP A 369 3.86 20.54 17.99
N SER A 370 2.75 20.68 18.71
CA SER A 370 1.37 20.55 18.22
C SER A 370 1.11 21.29 16.91
N PHE A 371 1.72 22.47 16.73
CA PHE A 371 1.67 23.24 15.48
C PHE A 371 2.32 22.50 14.29
N CYS A 372 3.44 21.82 14.52
CA CYS A 372 4.24 21.16 13.50
C CYS A 372 3.87 19.68 13.32
N GLU A 373 3.17 19.05 14.26
CA GLU A 373 2.85 17.61 14.28
C GLU A 373 2.30 17.10 12.94
N ARG A 374 1.48 17.92 12.25
CA ARG A 374 0.89 17.57 10.95
C ARG A 374 1.89 17.33 9.82
N TYR A 375 3.11 17.82 9.95
CA TYR A 375 4.18 17.69 8.95
C TYR A 375 5.09 16.49 9.19
N PHE A 376 4.91 15.80 10.31
CA PHE A 376 5.65 14.60 10.68
C PHE A 376 4.73 13.39 10.61
N SER A 377 5.31 12.25 10.24
CA SER A 377 4.58 10.98 10.34
C SER A 377 4.42 10.60 11.80
N ARG A 378 3.24 10.09 12.16
CA ARG A 378 2.90 9.56 13.48
C ARG A 378 3.56 8.22 13.78
N GLN A 379 4.12 7.56 12.76
CA GLN A 379 4.86 6.31 12.92
C GLN A 379 6.05 6.25 11.97
N THR A 380 7.25 6.09 12.53
CA THR A 380 8.47 5.89 11.76
C THR A 380 8.35 4.68 10.82
N LEU A 381 9.00 4.77 9.67
CA LEU A 381 9.08 3.64 8.75
C LEU A 381 9.77 2.46 9.44
N PRO A 382 9.18 1.26 9.40
CA PRO A 382 9.70 0.09 10.10
C PRO A 382 10.80 -0.61 9.30
N TYR A 383 11.32 0.00 8.23
CA TYR A 383 12.36 -0.57 7.40
C TYR A 383 13.19 0.48 6.65
N MET A 384 14.35 0.04 6.19
CA MET A 384 15.21 0.73 5.23
C MET A 384 15.59 -0.25 4.13
N ILE A 385 15.62 0.24 2.90
CA ILE A 385 16.20 -0.50 1.78
C ILE A 385 17.67 -0.07 1.67
N ARG A 386 18.57 -1.05 1.60
CA ARG A 386 20.02 -0.86 1.48
C ARG A 386 20.56 -1.80 0.42
N ASN A 387 21.72 -1.47 -0.15
CA ASN A 387 22.43 -2.31 -1.11
C ASN A 387 21.60 -2.65 -2.37
N GLY A 388 22.16 -3.51 -3.21
CA GLY A 388 21.57 -3.93 -4.48
C GLY A 388 21.85 -2.95 -5.62
N LEU A 389 21.76 -3.45 -6.85
CA LEU A 389 21.98 -2.66 -8.05
C LEU A 389 20.62 -2.23 -8.61
N LYS A 390 20.26 -0.96 -8.47
CA LYS A 390 19.02 -0.42 -9.04
C LYS A 390 19.10 -0.35 -10.57
N LEU A 391 18.06 -0.78 -11.28
CA LEU A 391 17.89 -0.61 -12.73
C LEU A 391 16.86 0.48 -13.08
N ASP A 392 16.16 1.00 -12.07
CA ASP A 392 15.25 2.14 -12.14
C ASP A 392 14.79 2.44 -10.69
N ARG A 393 13.95 3.45 -10.52
CA ARG A 393 13.27 3.69 -9.24
C ARG A 393 12.39 2.51 -8.86
N LYS A 394 12.67 1.94 -7.68
CA LYS A 394 12.04 0.71 -7.16
C LYS A 394 12.22 -0.53 -8.06
N VAL A 395 13.18 -0.50 -8.99
CA VAL A 395 13.54 -1.64 -9.82
C VAL A 395 15.00 -1.98 -9.55
N TRP A 396 15.27 -3.24 -9.23
CA TRP A 396 16.61 -3.75 -8.99
C TRP A 396 16.96 -4.84 -9.97
N MET A 397 18.25 -5.09 -10.10
CA MET A 397 18.77 -6.10 -11.00
C MET A 397 18.64 -7.49 -10.38
N ALA A 398 18.27 -8.47 -11.21
CA ALA A 398 18.34 -9.89 -10.86
C ALA A 398 19.75 -10.24 -10.37
N GLN A 399 19.84 -11.07 -9.33
CA GLN A 399 21.10 -11.44 -8.64
C GLN A 399 21.82 -10.29 -7.89
N ALA A 400 21.29 -9.06 -7.94
CA ALA A 400 21.69 -7.94 -7.09
C ALA A 400 20.47 -7.16 -6.60
N GLY A 401 19.44 -7.88 -6.14
CA GLY A 401 18.34 -7.29 -5.40
C GLY A 401 18.79 -6.62 -4.10
N PRO A 402 17.95 -5.74 -3.52
CA PRO A 402 18.30 -5.00 -2.31
C PRO A 402 18.21 -5.86 -1.05
N ASP A 403 18.76 -5.34 0.04
CA ASP A 403 18.52 -5.81 1.39
C ASP A 403 17.50 -4.91 2.10
N ILE A 404 16.49 -5.50 2.72
CA ILE A 404 15.47 -4.80 3.51
C ILE A 404 15.82 -4.97 4.99
N ASP A 405 16.31 -3.91 5.62
CA ASP A 405 16.65 -3.87 7.05
C ASP A 405 15.49 -3.27 7.85
N PHE A 406 14.86 -4.09 8.69
CA PHE A 406 13.73 -3.64 9.52
C PHE A 406 14.17 -2.97 10.83
N GLY A 407 15.42 -3.12 11.26
CA GLY A 407 15.96 -2.61 12.53
C GLY A 407 15.36 -3.25 13.79
N GLN A 408 14.13 -3.78 13.73
CA GLN A 408 13.43 -4.46 14.81
C GLN A 408 12.52 -5.57 14.25
N LYS A 409 12.06 -6.47 15.11
CA LYS A 409 11.09 -7.50 14.73
C LYS A 409 9.76 -6.85 14.36
N VAL A 410 9.24 -7.18 13.18
CA VAL A 410 7.94 -6.71 12.69
C VAL A 410 7.15 -7.85 12.05
N ASP A 411 5.85 -7.70 11.92
CA ASP A 411 5.03 -8.60 11.10
C ASP A 411 5.08 -8.13 9.64
N ALA A 412 5.82 -8.87 8.79
CA ALA A 412 6.02 -8.56 7.38
C ALA A 412 5.95 -9.80 6.48
N TRP A 413 5.54 -9.59 5.23
CA TRP A 413 5.34 -10.63 4.22
C TRP A 413 5.84 -10.16 2.85
N ILE A 414 6.37 -11.09 2.05
CA ILE A 414 6.66 -10.86 0.63
C ILE A 414 5.84 -11.82 -0.21
N ASN A 415 4.99 -11.30 -1.10
CA ASN A 415 4.04 -12.08 -1.90
C ASN A 415 3.24 -13.10 -1.06
N GLY A 416 2.79 -12.66 0.12
CA GLY A 416 2.03 -13.48 1.07
C GLY A 416 2.84 -14.45 1.94
N LYS A 417 4.15 -14.62 1.70
CA LYS A 417 5.00 -15.46 2.56
C LYS A 417 5.54 -14.66 3.74
N LYS A 418 5.29 -15.15 4.97
CA LYS A 418 5.74 -14.48 6.20
C LYS A 418 7.26 -14.47 6.28
N LEU A 419 7.83 -13.30 6.57
CA LEU A 419 9.26 -13.16 6.84
C LEU A 419 9.56 -13.67 8.25
N LEU A 420 10.58 -14.52 8.37
CA LEU A 420 11.06 -15.04 9.62
C LEU A 420 12.39 -14.36 9.95
N PHE A 421 12.45 -13.71 11.10
CA PHE A 421 13.64 -13.02 11.57
C PHE A 421 14.42 -13.92 12.55
N LEU A 422 15.72 -14.04 12.33
CA LEU A 422 16.63 -14.63 13.31
C LEU A 422 16.94 -13.58 14.38
N ASP A 423 17.19 -14.01 15.62
CA ASP A 423 17.26 -13.10 16.78
C ASP A 423 18.26 -11.93 16.63
N ASN A 424 19.29 -12.10 15.80
CA ASN A 424 20.33 -11.08 15.56
C ASN A 424 20.33 -10.52 14.12
N ASN A 425 19.38 -10.89 13.27
CA ASN A 425 19.33 -10.42 11.89
C ASN A 425 17.90 -10.05 11.47
N MET A 426 17.65 -8.75 11.43
CA MET A 426 16.39 -8.14 10.96
C MET A 426 16.46 -7.75 9.49
N THR A 427 17.42 -8.29 8.74
CA THR A 427 17.61 -7.99 7.31
C THR A 427 17.15 -9.15 6.44
N VAL A 428 16.33 -8.84 5.44
CA VAL A 428 15.90 -9.79 4.40
C VAL A 428 16.56 -9.41 3.09
N SER A 429 17.36 -10.33 2.54
CA SER A 429 18.07 -10.11 1.28
C SER A 429 17.23 -10.58 0.09
N LEU A 430 17.02 -9.70 -0.88
CA LEU A 430 16.39 -10.02 -2.16
C LEU A 430 17.41 -10.31 -3.27
N ARG A 431 18.69 -10.47 -2.93
CA ARG A 431 19.76 -10.68 -3.91
C ARG A 431 19.47 -11.86 -4.83
N ASN A 432 19.00 -12.98 -4.29
CA ASN A 432 18.77 -14.23 -5.03
C ASN A 432 17.32 -14.41 -5.50
N TYR A 433 16.52 -13.35 -5.49
CA TYR A 433 15.15 -13.44 -5.98
C TYR A 433 15.14 -13.46 -7.51
N ASP A 434 14.21 -14.24 -8.07
CA ASP A 434 14.00 -14.32 -9.50
C ASP A 434 13.47 -13.01 -10.08
N VAL A 435 13.53 -12.89 -11.41
CA VAL A 435 12.90 -11.78 -12.12
C VAL A 435 11.40 -11.79 -11.83
N GLY A 436 10.87 -10.65 -11.39
CA GLY A 436 9.46 -10.55 -11.03
C GLY A 436 9.10 -9.29 -10.25
N LYS A 437 7.80 -9.15 -9.98
CA LYS A 437 7.27 -8.12 -9.09
C LYS A 437 6.99 -8.74 -7.72
N TYR A 438 7.45 -8.06 -6.69
CA TYR A 438 7.34 -8.46 -5.30
C TYR A 438 6.59 -7.39 -4.52
N VAL A 439 5.64 -7.82 -3.71
CA VAL A 439 4.86 -6.96 -2.83
C VAL A 439 5.32 -7.22 -1.41
N LEU A 440 6.00 -6.24 -0.81
CA LEU A 440 6.32 -6.22 0.61
C LEU A 440 5.12 -5.61 1.35
N LYS A 441 4.49 -6.41 2.20
CA LYS A 441 3.42 -5.99 3.10
C LYS A 441 3.96 -5.96 4.51
N ILE A 442 3.69 -4.88 5.24
CA ILE A 442 4.03 -4.73 6.66
C ILE A 442 2.74 -4.38 7.40
N ARG A 443 2.52 -5.00 8.56
CA ARG A 443 1.31 -4.79 9.35
C ARG A 443 1.12 -3.29 9.67
N ASN A 444 -0.09 -2.77 9.44
CA ASN A 444 -0.45 -1.35 9.60
C ASN A 444 0.23 -0.37 8.63
N TYR A 445 0.82 -0.83 7.53
CA TYR A 445 1.36 0.03 6.47
C TYR A 445 0.80 -0.33 5.10
N GLY A 446 0.81 0.64 4.19
CA GLY A 446 0.54 0.42 2.77
C GLY A 446 1.56 -0.52 2.13
N PRO A 447 1.18 -1.30 1.10
CA PRO A 447 2.10 -2.24 0.44
C PRO A 447 3.18 -1.51 -0.38
N ILE A 448 4.34 -2.15 -0.53
CA ILE A 448 5.46 -1.65 -1.34
C ILE A 448 5.69 -2.60 -2.50
N HIS A 449 5.77 -2.05 -3.70
CA HIS A 449 6.13 -2.81 -4.88
C HIS A 449 7.64 -2.69 -5.15
N ILE A 450 8.29 -3.84 -5.24
CA ILE A 450 9.70 -4.02 -5.57
C ILE A 450 9.75 -4.83 -6.87
N SER A 451 10.45 -4.33 -7.88
CA SER A 451 10.63 -5.05 -9.14
C SER A 451 12.06 -5.55 -9.26
N ILE A 452 12.23 -6.80 -9.67
CA ILE A 452 13.54 -7.38 -9.99
C ILE A 452 13.54 -7.74 -11.48
N GLN A 453 14.52 -7.21 -12.23
CA GLN A 453 14.57 -7.33 -13.69
C GLN A 453 15.98 -7.73 -14.16
N LYS A 454 16.07 -8.33 -15.35
CA LYS A 454 17.37 -8.49 -16.01
C LYS A 454 17.84 -7.12 -16.51
N PRO A 455 19.15 -6.84 -16.50
CA PRO A 455 19.65 -5.66 -17.18
C PRO A 455 19.43 -5.82 -18.70
N GLU A 456 19.02 -4.75 -19.35
CA GLU A 456 18.96 -4.64 -20.81
C GLU A 456 20.03 -3.65 -21.25
N TYR A 457 20.76 -3.91 -22.35
CA TYR A 457 21.60 -2.91 -23.00
C TYR A 457 20.70 -1.97 -23.83
N SER A 458 20.90 -0.65 -23.73
CA SER A 458 20.31 0.33 -24.65
C SER A 458 21.41 1.02 -25.43
N ASP A 459 21.21 1.15 -26.74
CA ASP A 459 22.11 1.89 -27.65
C ASP A 459 21.98 3.42 -27.50
N SER A 460 21.27 3.89 -26.46
CA SER A 460 21.01 5.31 -26.25
C SER A 460 22.20 5.98 -25.57
N LYS A 461 22.94 6.81 -26.33
CA LYS A 461 23.92 7.77 -25.79
C LYS A 461 23.24 8.65 -24.72
N GLY A 462 23.71 8.59 -23.46
CA GLY A 462 23.28 9.53 -22.41
C GLY A 462 22.98 8.98 -21.00
N VAL A 463 23.45 7.78 -20.63
CA VAL A 463 23.25 7.20 -19.28
C VAL A 463 24.59 7.06 -18.55
N CYS A 464 24.66 7.51 -17.29
CA CYS A 464 25.86 7.58 -16.43
C CYS A 464 26.24 6.21 -15.81
N GLY A 465 27.54 5.97 -15.61
CA GLY A 465 28.09 4.78 -14.94
C GLY A 465 28.40 4.98 -13.46
N TRP A 466 29.00 3.96 -12.83
CA TRP A 466 29.35 3.93 -11.40
C TRP A 466 30.78 3.46 -11.16
N GLN A 467 31.49 4.12 -10.25
CA GLN A 467 32.78 3.74 -9.70
C GLN A 467 32.61 3.17 -8.29
N ILE A 468 33.32 2.08 -7.99
CA ILE A 468 33.35 1.48 -6.65
C ILE A 468 34.69 1.78 -6.00
N ASP A 469 34.65 2.39 -4.80
CA ASP A 469 35.81 2.45 -3.93
C ASP A 469 36.02 1.07 -3.26
N LYS A 470 37.01 0.33 -3.79
CA LYS A 470 37.39 -1.01 -3.33
C LYS A 470 37.85 -1.07 -1.88
N LYS A 471 38.22 0.05 -1.24
CA LYS A 471 38.66 0.07 0.17
C LYS A 471 37.56 0.47 1.14
N GLY A 472 36.53 1.18 0.66
CA GLY A 472 35.45 1.73 1.50
C GLY A 472 34.08 1.09 1.31
N GLY A 473 33.88 0.25 0.29
CA GLY A 473 32.57 -0.35 -0.03
C GLY A 473 31.51 0.67 -0.49
N LYS A 474 31.95 1.88 -0.89
CA LYS A 474 31.08 2.97 -1.36
C LYS A 474 30.98 2.97 -2.89
N TRP A 475 29.76 3.19 -3.37
CA TRP A 475 29.41 3.28 -4.79
C TRP A 475 29.20 4.76 -5.10
N ASN A 476 29.99 5.30 -6.01
CA ASN A 476 29.90 6.69 -6.45
C ASN A 476 29.54 6.71 -7.94
N PRO A 477 28.63 7.57 -8.40
CA PRO A 477 28.39 7.75 -9.83
C PRO A 477 29.64 8.36 -10.51
N ASP A 478 30.01 7.85 -11.69
CA ASP A 478 31.20 8.28 -12.45
C ASP A 478 30.82 8.62 -13.90
N ARG A 479 31.26 9.80 -14.36
CA ARG A 479 30.89 10.42 -15.64
C ARG A 479 31.78 9.97 -16.79
N GLU A 480 33.00 9.52 -16.49
CA GLU A 480 34.01 9.16 -17.49
C GLU A 480 34.11 7.63 -17.70
N LEU A 481 33.31 6.83 -16.98
CA LEU A 481 33.39 5.37 -17.03
C LEU A 481 32.01 4.68 -17.02
N PHE A 482 31.80 3.85 -18.07
CA PHE A 482 30.76 2.82 -18.23
C PHE A 482 29.30 3.25 -18.48
N GLN A 483 28.67 2.70 -19.53
CA GLN A 483 27.26 2.90 -19.88
C GLN A 483 26.46 1.60 -19.62
N ILE A 484 25.74 1.56 -18.49
CA ILE A 484 24.75 0.51 -18.19
C ILE A 484 23.38 1.18 -18.22
N SER A 485 22.50 0.68 -19.08
CA SER A 485 21.14 1.19 -19.25
C SER A 485 20.21 0.74 -18.13
N GLY A 486 19.48 1.72 -17.56
CA GLY A 486 18.58 1.54 -16.41
C GLY A 486 18.95 2.39 -15.20
N LEU A 487 20.22 2.73 -15.02
CA LEU A 487 20.62 3.61 -13.91
C LEU A 487 20.19 5.05 -14.22
N ALA A 488 19.04 5.49 -13.69
CA ALA A 488 18.54 6.84 -13.90
C ALA A 488 19.49 7.87 -13.25
N ASN A 489 20.33 8.52 -14.06
CA ASN A 489 20.75 9.90 -13.82
C ASN A 489 21.11 10.57 -15.14
N THR A 490 20.67 11.81 -15.30
CA THR A 490 20.71 12.57 -16.57
C THR A 490 21.90 13.52 -16.61
N PHE A 491 23.06 13.12 -17.15
CA PHE A 491 24.16 14.05 -17.50
C PHE A 491 25.01 13.53 -18.69
N GLN A 492 25.64 14.44 -19.45
CA GLN A 492 26.33 14.21 -20.73
C GLN A 492 27.84 13.84 -20.61
N GLU A 493 28.25 12.97 -21.56
CA GLU A 493 29.56 12.73 -22.23
C GLU A 493 30.80 12.02 -21.59
N GLU A 494 31.19 10.94 -22.32
CA GLU A 494 32.48 10.27 -22.66
C GLU A 494 33.65 9.98 -21.68
N TYR A 495 33.87 8.68 -21.35
CA TYR A 495 35.06 7.85 -21.69
C TYR A 495 34.79 6.34 -21.35
N ILE A 496 35.64 5.38 -21.77
CA ILE A 496 35.43 3.92 -21.55
C ILE A 496 36.70 3.27 -20.97
N ALA A 497 36.63 2.72 -19.74
CA ALA A 497 37.59 1.73 -19.23
C ALA A 497 36.87 0.47 -18.71
N GLU A 498 37.53 -0.69 -18.78
CA GLU A 498 36.97 -1.98 -18.38
C GLU A 498 36.71 -2.07 -16.86
N SER A 499 35.47 -2.42 -16.46
CA SER A 499 35.07 -2.58 -15.07
C SER A 499 34.69 -4.03 -14.72
N GLU A 500 34.89 -4.45 -13.47
CA GLU A 500 34.48 -5.78 -13.01
C GLU A 500 32.95 -6.00 -13.06
N ILE A 501 32.17 -4.91 -12.99
CA ILE A 501 30.72 -4.91 -13.14
C ILE A 501 30.32 -5.22 -14.59
N ARG A 502 31.09 -4.72 -15.59
CA ARG A 502 30.90 -5.06 -17.00
C ARG A 502 30.94 -6.57 -17.21
N ASN A 503 32.02 -7.20 -16.73
CA ASN A 503 32.20 -8.64 -16.90
C ASN A 503 31.08 -9.42 -16.19
N TRP A 504 30.59 -8.92 -15.05
CA TRP A 504 29.47 -9.51 -14.33
C TRP A 504 28.13 -9.39 -15.07
N ILE A 505 27.84 -8.22 -15.65
CA ILE A 505 26.64 -8.00 -16.47
C ILE A 505 26.71 -8.82 -17.75
N ASP A 506 27.85 -8.80 -18.45
CA ASP A 506 28.06 -9.54 -19.70
C ASP A 506 27.95 -11.06 -19.50
N VAL A 507 28.35 -11.58 -18.34
CA VAL A 507 28.11 -12.98 -17.93
C VAL A 507 26.63 -13.26 -17.66
N ASN A 508 25.90 -12.32 -17.05
CA ASN A 508 24.51 -12.51 -16.66
C ASN A 508 23.50 -12.38 -17.81
N ILE A 509 23.84 -11.62 -18.85
CA ILE A 509 23.02 -11.54 -20.07
C ILE A 509 23.49 -12.50 -21.17
N GLY A 510 24.53 -13.30 -20.92
CA GLY A 510 25.01 -14.33 -21.84
C GLY A 510 25.89 -13.83 -23.00
N LYS A 511 26.44 -12.61 -22.92
CA LYS A 511 27.44 -12.11 -23.89
C LYS A 511 28.82 -12.77 -23.73
N ILE A 512 29.16 -13.19 -22.50
CA ILE A 512 30.37 -13.95 -22.22
C ILE A 512 30.02 -15.44 -22.07
N ASN A 513 30.58 -16.27 -22.94
CA ASN A 513 30.42 -17.71 -22.86
C ASN A 513 31.17 -18.25 -21.63
N LYS A 514 30.43 -18.76 -20.63
CA LYS A 514 30.96 -19.17 -19.31
C LYS A 514 31.97 -20.32 -19.40
N GLU A 515 31.89 -21.14 -20.44
CA GLU A 515 32.76 -22.30 -20.65
C GLU A 515 34.10 -21.93 -21.32
N GLN A 516 34.15 -20.85 -22.12
CA GLN A 516 35.34 -20.47 -22.89
C GLN A 516 36.27 -19.48 -22.15
N ASN A 517 35.83 -18.88 -21.05
CA ASN A 517 36.54 -17.77 -20.38
C ASN A 517 37.00 -18.07 -18.95
N GLN A 518 37.14 -19.34 -18.56
CA GLN A 518 37.57 -19.74 -17.20
C GLN A 518 38.96 -19.24 -16.80
N ASN A 519 39.83 -18.92 -17.77
CA ASN A 519 41.19 -18.45 -17.54
C ASN A 519 41.32 -16.94 -17.32
N ASN A 520 40.25 -16.15 -17.52
CA ASN A 520 40.25 -14.72 -17.25
C ASN A 520 39.77 -14.47 -15.81
N THR A 521 40.69 -14.12 -14.92
CA THR A 521 40.44 -13.92 -13.48
C THR A 521 39.33 -12.90 -13.18
N LEU A 522 39.18 -11.86 -14.01
CA LEU A 522 38.10 -10.87 -13.87
C LEU A 522 36.74 -11.47 -14.25
N ILE A 523 36.69 -12.31 -15.27
CA ILE A 523 35.48 -13.02 -15.70
C ILE A 523 35.13 -14.14 -14.72
N THR A 524 36.11 -14.86 -14.19
CA THR A 524 35.90 -15.90 -13.17
C THR A 524 35.40 -15.32 -11.86
N ASN A 525 35.94 -14.17 -11.43
CA ASN A 525 35.42 -13.41 -10.28
C ASN A 525 34.00 -12.89 -10.53
N ALA A 526 33.70 -12.40 -11.73
CA ALA A 526 32.36 -12.05 -12.15
C ALA A 526 31.41 -13.28 -12.13
N ILE A 527 31.80 -14.42 -12.69
CA ILE A 527 31.01 -15.66 -12.66
C ILE A 527 30.74 -16.12 -11.22
N ASN A 528 31.72 -16.02 -10.33
CA ASN A 528 31.55 -16.35 -8.91
C ASN A 528 30.62 -15.36 -8.19
N ARG A 529 30.70 -14.06 -8.51
CA ARG A 529 29.75 -13.03 -8.02
C ARG A 529 28.33 -13.22 -8.58
N ALA A 530 28.17 -13.73 -9.80
CA ALA A 530 26.85 -14.09 -10.34
C ALA A 530 26.24 -15.30 -9.63
N LYS A 531 27.07 -16.24 -9.15
CA LYS A 531 26.59 -17.40 -8.39
C LYS A 531 26.25 -17.09 -6.93
N HIS A 532 26.89 -16.09 -6.33
CA HIS A 532 26.82 -15.85 -4.88
C HIS A 532 26.37 -14.42 -4.49
N GLY A 533 26.03 -13.57 -5.46
CA GLY A 533 25.77 -12.15 -5.27
C GLY A 533 27.05 -11.32 -5.12
N ILE A 534 26.92 -9.99 -5.15
CA ILE A 534 28.02 -9.06 -4.83
C ILE A 534 28.25 -9.12 -3.32
N LEU A 535 29.19 -9.95 -2.88
CA LEU A 535 29.72 -9.91 -1.53
C LEU A 535 30.73 -8.76 -1.44
N TYR A 536 30.55 -7.92 -0.42
CA TYR A 536 31.56 -6.95 0.00
C TYR A 536 32.64 -7.66 0.83
#